data_AF-A0A3M3AMN6-F1
#
_entry.id   AF-A0A3M3AMN6-F1
#
_cell.length_a   1.000
_cell.length_b   1.000
_cell.length_c   1.000
_cell.angle_alpha   90.00
_cell.angle_beta   90.00
_cell.angle_gamma   90.00
#
_symmetry.space_group_name_H-M   'P 1'
#
loop_
_entity.id
_entity.type
_entity.pdbx_description
1 polymer ?
#
loop_
_entity_poly.entity_id
_entity_poly.type
_entity_poly.pdbx_seq_one_letter_code
_entity_poly.pdbx_strand_id
1 'polypeptide(L)'
;PVVRSFGTRLETRTSHTARRDYNFENAGWQPQADYHPDKDKVQPDLEDYTYPGSFHTRDRGQLLSQHALERHRCDYQKAEGKSDQP
;
A
#
# COMPACT_ATOMS: atom_id res chain seq x y z
N PRO A 1 24.84 1.46 25.56
CA PRO A 1 24.95 1.32 24.08
C PRO A 1 24.81 2.71 23.45
N VAL A 2 25.62 3.03 22.44
CA VAL A 2 25.64 4.31 21.73
C VAL A 2 25.55 4.06 20.23
N VAL A 3 24.59 4.71 19.57
CA VAL A 3 24.50 4.73 18.10
C VAL A 3 25.62 5.63 17.55
N ARG A 4 26.61 5.03 16.89
CA ARG A 4 27.79 5.71 16.33
C ARG A 4 27.55 6.25 14.92
N SER A 5 26.61 5.67 14.18
CA SER A 5 26.18 6.18 12.88
C SER A 5 24.69 5.95 12.67
N PHE A 6 24.00 6.92 12.10
CA PHE A 6 22.58 6.86 11.75
C PHE A 6 22.40 7.24 10.29
N GLY A 7 21.56 6.49 9.56
CA GLY A 7 21.23 6.75 8.17
C GLY A 7 19.76 6.50 7.90
N THR A 8 19.21 7.15 6.87
CA THR A 8 17.86 6.86 6.37
C THR A 8 17.91 6.62 4.87
N ARG A 9 17.08 5.69 4.41
CA ARG A 9 16.88 5.37 3.00
C ARG A 9 15.42 5.62 2.64
N LEU A 10 15.20 6.28 1.52
CA LEU A 10 13.91 6.37 0.84
C LEU A 10 13.95 5.53 -0.44
N GLU A 11 12.86 4.85 -0.75
CA GLU A 11 12.71 4.06 -1.97
C GLU A 11 11.43 4.43 -2.72
N THR A 12 11.48 4.45 -4.06
CA THR A 12 10.27 4.59 -4.87
C THR A 12 9.35 3.39 -4.65
N ARG A 13 8.09 3.64 -4.28
CA ARG A 13 7.06 2.63 -4.03
C ARG A 13 5.70 3.12 -4.52
N THR A 14 4.78 2.18 -4.71
CA THR A 14 3.36 2.41 -4.98
C THR A 14 2.76 3.46 -4.04
N SER A 15 2.04 4.43 -4.60
CA SER A 15 1.34 5.50 -3.85
C SER A 15 -0.12 5.16 -3.55
N HIS A 16 -0.73 4.35 -4.42
CA HIS A 16 -2.14 4.01 -4.43
C HIS A 16 -2.35 2.58 -4.89
N THR A 17 -3.34 1.89 -4.33
CA THR A 17 -3.77 0.57 -4.81
C THR A 17 -5.24 0.56 -5.16
N ALA A 18 -5.57 0.01 -6.32
CA ALA A 18 -6.93 -0.18 -6.82
C ALA A 18 -7.24 -1.66 -7.01
N ARG A 19 -8.40 -2.09 -6.55
CA ARG A 19 -8.87 -3.49 -6.67
C ARG A 19 -10.26 -3.50 -7.28
N ARG A 20 -10.42 -4.29 -8.33
CA ARG A 20 -11.71 -4.43 -9.02
C ARG A 20 -12.10 -5.89 -9.17
N ASP A 21 -13.38 -6.18 -9.04
CA ASP A 21 -13.93 -7.52 -9.24
C ASP A 21 -15.22 -7.46 -10.07
N TYR A 22 -15.77 -8.62 -10.41
CA TYR A 22 -17.04 -8.75 -11.10
C TYR A 22 -17.93 -9.80 -10.44
N ASN A 23 -19.18 -9.43 -10.15
CA ASN A 23 -20.17 -10.36 -9.63
C ASN A 23 -21.13 -10.78 -10.74
N PHE A 24 -21.03 -12.03 -11.20
CA PHE A 24 -21.91 -12.59 -12.22
C PHE A 24 -23.37 -12.74 -11.78
N GLU A 25 -23.62 -12.94 -10.49
CA GLU A 25 -24.97 -13.07 -9.92
C GLU A 25 -25.67 -11.71 -9.81
N ASN A 26 -24.88 -10.64 -9.66
CA ASN A 26 -25.38 -9.27 -9.60
C ASN A 26 -24.57 -8.36 -10.53
N ALA A 27 -24.82 -8.48 -11.83
CA ALA A 27 -24.13 -7.72 -12.88
C ALA A 27 -24.24 -6.19 -12.74
N GLY A 28 -25.24 -5.69 -12.02
CA GLY A 28 -25.40 -4.26 -11.73
C GLY A 28 -24.49 -3.76 -10.60
N TRP A 29 -23.96 -4.66 -9.78
CA TRP A 29 -22.99 -4.32 -8.76
C TRP A 29 -21.57 -4.40 -9.32
N GLN A 30 -20.83 -3.31 -9.18
CA GLN A 30 -19.43 -3.19 -9.60
C GLN A 30 -18.54 -3.17 -8.35
N PRO A 31 -17.97 -4.32 -7.94
CA PRO A 31 -17.00 -4.36 -6.85
C PRO A 31 -15.74 -3.57 -7.24
N GLN A 32 -15.51 -2.45 -6.58
CA GLN A 32 -14.29 -1.65 -6.69
C GLN A 32 -13.92 -1.08 -5.31
N ALA A 33 -12.63 -1.06 -5.02
CA ALA A 33 -12.08 -0.43 -3.82
C ALA A 33 -10.67 0.12 -4.09
N ASP A 34 -10.42 1.30 -3.55
CA ASP A 34 -9.24 2.13 -3.81
C ASP A 34 -8.69 2.66 -2.48
N TYR A 35 -7.37 2.63 -2.27
CA TYR A 35 -6.74 3.14 -1.05
C TYR A 35 -5.54 4.05 -1.34
N HIS A 36 -5.75 5.36 -1.15
CA HIS A 36 -4.79 6.42 -1.43
C HIS A 36 -4.74 7.42 -0.24
N PRO A 37 -3.99 7.13 0.84
CA PRO A 37 -3.95 7.98 2.03
C PRO A 37 -3.14 9.27 1.85
N ASP A 38 -2.26 9.32 0.83
CA ASP A 38 -1.25 10.36 0.65
C ASP A 38 -1.49 11.25 -0.59
N LYS A 39 -2.74 11.49 -0.98
CA LYS A 39 -3.10 12.23 -2.21
C LYS A 39 -2.47 13.63 -2.33
N ASP A 40 -2.26 14.29 -1.18
CA ASP A 40 -1.74 15.65 -1.13
C ASP A 40 -0.20 15.70 -1.04
N LYS A 41 0.49 14.56 -0.95
CA LYS A 41 1.95 14.51 -0.91
C LYS A 41 2.53 14.72 -2.31
N VAL A 42 3.62 15.50 -2.38
CA VAL A 42 4.40 15.67 -3.60
C VAL A 42 5.21 14.39 -3.86
N GLN A 43 4.60 13.42 -4.52
CA GLN A 43 5.22 12.18 -4.98
C GLN A 43 4.57 11.74 -6.30
N PRO A 44 5.24 10.91 -7.12
CA PRO A 44 4.61 10.33 -8.30
C PRO A 44 3.38 9.50 -7.92
N ASP A 45 2.32 9.58 -8.73
CA ASP A 45 1.16 8.71 -8.58
C ASP A 45 1.43 7.37 -9.26
N LEU A 46 1.84 6.39 -8.46
CA LEU A 46 2.15 5.02 -8.88
C LEU A 46 1.06 4.10 -8.35
N GLU A 47 0.13 3.75 -9.23
CA GLU A 47 -0.99 2.86 -8.95
C GLU A 47 -0.62 1.38 -9.12
N ASP A 48 -0.95 0.56 -8.12
CA ASP A 48 -1.06 -0.90 -8.24
C ASP A 48 -2.52 -1.29 -8.44
N TYR A 49 -2.89 -1.61 -9.68
CA TYR A 49 -4.22 -2.05 -10.06
C TYR A 49 -4.28 -3.58 -10.16
N THR A 50 -5.29 -4.22 -9.57
CA THR A 50 -5.51 -5.68 -9.68
C THR A 50 -6.94 -6.05 -10.06
N TYR A 51 -7.06 -6.97 -11.02
CA TYR A 51 -8.29 -7.68 -11.39
C TYR A 51 -7.99 -9.17 -11.67
N PRO A 52 -8.77 -10.13 -11.14
CA PRO A 52 -9.87 -9.93 -10.19
C PRO A 52 -9.33 -9.63 -8.77
N GLY A 53 -10.01 -8.74 -8.06
CA GLY A 53 -9.66 -8.29 -6.71
C GLY A 53 -10.00 -9.30 -5.61
N SER A 54 -10.77 -10.35 -5.93
CA SER A 54 -11.21 -11.42 -5.02
C SER A 54 -12.01 -10.90 -3.82
N PHE A 55 -13.01 -10.07 -4.06
CA PHE A 55 -13.92 -9.57 -3.02
C PHE A 55 -15.37 -9.41 -3.48
N HIS A 56 -16.29 -9.74 -2.57
CA HIS A 56 -17.74 -9.68 -2.79
C HIS A 56 -18.42 -8.63 -1.90
N THR A 57 -17.66 -7.81 -1.16
CA THR A 57 -18.19 -6.68 -0.38
C THR A 57 -17.24 -5.49 -0.46
N ARG A 58 -17.78 -4.27 -0.33
CA ARG A 58 -16.98 -3.03 -0.33
C ARG A 58 -15.96 -3.01 0.81
N ASP A 59 -16.38 -3.36 2.03
CA ASP A 59 -15.51 -3.37 3.21
C ASP A 59 -14.31 -4.32 3.04
N ARG A 60 -14.54 -5.49 2.43
CA ARG A 60 -13.46 -6.44 2.13
C ARG A 60 -12.51 -5.87 1.08
N GLY A 61 -13.04 -5.26 0.02
CA GLY A 61 -12.22 -4.58 -1.00
C GLY A 61 -11.35 -3.48 -0.38
N GLN A 62 -11.91 -2.66 0.51
CA GLN A 62 -11.20 -1.58 1.19
C GLN A 62 -10.03 -2.13 2.02
N LEU A 63 -10.26 -3.16 2.84
CA LEU A 63 -9.20 -3.80 3.64
C LEU A 63 -8.09 -4.38 2.75
N LEU A 64 -8.44 -5.03 1.64
CA LEU A 64 -7.47 -5.60 0.71
C LEU A 64 -6.62 -4.54 0.03
N SER A 65 -7.22 -3.44 -0.42
CA SER A 65 -6.49 -2.30 -0.99
C SER A 65 -5.54 -1.69 0.05
N GLN A 66 -6.02 -1.47 1.29
CA GLN A 66 -5.18 -0.96 2.37
C GLN A 66 -3.98 -1.86 2.67
N HIS A 67 -4.21 -3.16 2.92
CA HIS A 67 -3.13 -4.10 3.24
C HIS A 67 -2.10 -4.22 2.09
N ALA A 68 -2.56 -4.12 0.84
CA ALA A 68 -1.66 -4.13 -0.31
C ALA A 68 -0.72 -2.91 -0.28
N LEU A 69 -1.26 -1.71 -0.02
CA LEU A 69 -0.44 -0.50 0.05
C LEU A 69 0.54 -0.55 1.23
N GLU A 70 0.07 -1.01 2.40
CA GLU A 70 0.93 -1.19 3.58
C GLU A 70 2.08 -2.15 3.30
N ARG A 71 1.83 -3.25 2.59
CA ARG A 71 2.87 -4.19 2.16
C ARG A 71 3.86 -3.54 1.19
N HIS A 72 3.37 -2.80 0.20
CA HIS A 72 4.24 -2.09 -0.77
C HIS A 72 5.12 -1.04 -0.11
N ARG A 73 4.61 -0.37 0.93
CA ARG A 73 5.30 0.76 1.58
C ARG A 73 6.03 0.38 2.87
N CYS A 74 6.07 -0.90 3.24
CA CYS A 74 6.71 -1.34 4.48
C CYS A 74 8.21 -0.97 4.55
N ASP A 75 8.85 -0.78 3.41
CA ASP A 75 10.25 -0.38 3.30
C ASP A 75 10.47 0.95 2.57
N TYR A 76 9.41 1.72 2.35
CA TYR A 76 9.44 3.02 1.67
C TYR A 76 10.43 3.99 2.34
N GLN A 77 10.43 4.03 3.68
CA GLN A 77 11.35 4.83 4.46
C GLN A 77 11.90 3.98 5.62
N LYS A 78 13.17 3.63 5.54
CA LYS A 78 13.86 2.85 6.59
C LYS A 78 14.95 3.69 7.22
N ALA A 79 15.09 3.55 8.54
CA ALA A 79 16.19 4.11 9.30
C ALA A 79 17.11 2.97 9.76
N GLU A 80 18.41 3.20 9.71
CA GLU A 80 19.44 2.26 10.11
C GLU A 80 20.40 2.93 11.09
N GLY A 81 20.77 2.20 12.15
CA GLY A 81 21.70 2.68 13.17
C GLY A 81 22.77 1.62 13.45
N LYS A 82 24.03 2.04 13.57
CA LYS A 82 25.12 1.17 14.03
C LYS A 82 25.45 1.53 15.47
N SER A 83 25.27 0.60 16.39
CA SER A 83 25.52 0.76 17.83
C SER A 83 26.48 -0.31 18.32
N ASP A 84 27.10 -0.07 19.48
CA ASP A 84 27.81 -1.09 20.27
C ASP A 84 26.85 -1.91 21.17
N GLN A 85 25.61 -2.09 20.71
CA GLN A 85 24.65 -2.96 21.38
C GLN A 85 24.98 -4.42 21.04
N PRO A 86 25.13 -5.32 22.04
CA PRO A 86 25.38 -6.74 21.81
C PRO A 86 24.18 -7.45 21.18
#